data_AF-A0A8H7IGC2-F1
#
_entry.id   AF-A0A8H7IGC2-F1
#
_cell.length_a   1.000
_cell.length_b   1.000
_cell.length_c   1.000
_cell.angle_alpha   90.00
_cell.angle_beta   90.00
_cell.angle_gamma   90.00
#
_symmetry.space_group_name_H-M   'P 1'
#
loop_
_entity.id
_entity.type
_entity.pdbx_description
1 polymer ?
#
loop_
_entity_poly.entity_id
_entity_poly.type
_entity_poly.pdbx_seq_one_letter_code
_entity_poly.pdbx_strand_id
1 'polypeptide(L)'
;MSFCRSHHSPILSGTTKQAIDVPASACLTALYTSQPAPEFPFLTLLVSGGHTLLLLARSRSHFTILATTGDESVGNAFDRVARLLDIPWSNEHSAGASLERFAEQASSSTVSFSIPSPAKLVFSYSGLISAVRSHILKRSDPKMVVKLPDLPPNSSMKHPPTPERELVRERLRLTVAQMSLDERRDIAASFQKAAIGQLEEKLKLGLKQCVRLGVNPGSIVVSGGVASNSYLRSR
;
A
#
# COMPACT_ATOMS: atom_id res chain seq x y z
N MET A 1 -20.14 41.76 -42.02
CA MET A 1 -20.41 40.40 -42.52
C MET A 1 -19.08 39.76 -42.89
N SER A 2 -18.59 38.79 -42.12
CA SER A 2 -17.48 37.95 -42.55
C SER A 2 -17.59 36.57 -41.89
N PHE A 3 -17.40 35.55 -42.71
CA PHE A 3 -17.73 34.15 -42.48
C PHE A 3 -16.51 33.37 -41.98
N CYS A 4 -16.68 32.68 -40.84
CA CYS A 4 -16.24 31.33 -40.45
C CYS A 4 -15.08 30.60 -41.18
N ARG A 5 -14.00 30.26 -40.45
CA ARG A 5 -13.58 28.88 -39.99
C ARG A 5 -12.05 28.76 -39.80
N SER A 6 -11.61 28.30 -38.62
CA SER A 6 -10.81 27.06 -38.51
C SER A 6 -10.40 26.71 -37.06
N HIS A 7 -10.61 25.43 -36.77
CA HIS A 7 -9.92 24.54 -35.81
C HIS A 7 -10.17 24.67 -34.29
N HIS A 8 -11.13 23.85 -33.86
CA HIS A 8 -11.21 23.24 -32.53
C HIS A 8 -9.88 22.56 -32.14
N SER A 9 -9.34 22.98 -30.99
CA SER A 9 -8.54 22.12 -30.11
C SER A 9 -9.37 21.89 -28.84
N PRO A 10 -9.53 20.65 -28.34
CA PRO A 10 -10.24 20.43 -27.09
C PRO A 10 -9.35 20.86 -25.93
N ILE A 11 -9.73 21.97 -25.30
CA ILE A 11 -9.25 22.36 -23.98
C ILE A 11 -9.78 21.31 -23.01
N LEU A 12 -8.90 20.43 -22.51
CA LEU A 12 -9.20 19.58 -21.36
C LEU A 12 -9.35 20.51 -20.15
N SER A 13 -10.61 20.88 -19.89
CA SER A 13 -11.04 21.61 -18.71
C SER A 13 -10.68 20.81 -17.46
N GLY A 14 -9.64 21.26 -16.76
CA GLY A 14 -9.34 20.81 -15.41
C GLY A 14 -10.52 21.15 -14.51
N THR A 15 -11.20 20.13 -14.02
CA THR A 15 -12.24 20.27 -13.00
C THR A 15 -11.62 20.75 -11.70
N THR A 16 -11.61 22.06 -11.49
CA THR A 16 -11.56 22.67 -10.15
C THR A 16 -12.87 22.35 -9.45
N LYS A 17 -12.93 21.26 -8.69
CA LYS A 17 -13.94 21.08 -7.64
C LYS A 17 -13.31 21.39 -6.30
N GLN A 18 -13.77 22.49 -5.69
CA GLN A 18 -13.65 22.79 -4.27
C GLN A 18 -14.53 21.81 -3.48
N ALA A 19 -13.99 20.61 -3.25
CA ALA A 19 -14.19 19.87 -2.02
C ALA A 19 -12.77 19.61 -1.53
N ILE A 20 -12.49 19.80 -0.25
CA ILE A 20 -11.18 19.38 0.29
C ILE A 20 -11.23 17.86 0.31
N ASP A 21 -11.03 17.23 -0.85
CA ASP A 21 -10.81 15.80 -0.98
C ASP A 21 -9.65 15.48 -0.02
N VAL A 22 -9.80 14.45 0.81
CA VAL A 22 -8.81 13.96 1.79
C VAL A 22 -7.35 13.96 1.28
N PRO A 23 -7.05 13.72 -0.02
CA PRO A 23 -5.73 13.92 -0.61
C PRO A 23 -5.11 15.32 -0.43
N ALA A 24 -5.89 16.39 -0.56
CA ALA A 24 -5.38 17.76 -0.52
C ALA A 24 -5.09 18.23 0.92
N SER A 25 -5.94 17.87 1.88
CA SER A 25 -5.72 18.22 3.29
C SER A 25 -4.46 17.56 3.83
N ALA A 26 -4.26 16.26 3.57
CA ALA A 26 -3.07 15.54 4.04
C ALA A 26 -1.76 16.06 3.42
N CYS A 27 -1.80 16.55 2.17
CA CYS A 27 -0.67 17.22 1.54
C CYS A 27 -0.38 18.58 2.18
N LEU A 28 -1.42 19.39 2.41
CA LEU A 28 -1.31 20.72 2.99
C LEU A 28 -0.87 20.70 4.46
N THR A 29 -1.21 19.67 5.23
CA THR A 29 -0.74 19.51 6.62
C THR A 29 0.77 19.62 6.73
N ALA A 30 1.51 19.09 5.76
CA ALA A 30 2.97 19.12 5.76
C ALA A 30 3.55 20.55 5.73
N LEU A 31 2.83 21.52 5.16
CA LEU A 31 3.22 22.94 5.19
C LEU A 31 3.21 23.55 6.60
N TYR A 32 2.46 22.94 7.51
CA TYR A 32 2.29 23.43 8.88
C TYR A 32 3.03 22.55 9.91
N THR A 33 3.29 21.28 9.60
CA THR A 33 3.87 20.32 10.54
C THR A 33 5.33 19.96 10.26
N SER A 34 5.86 20.24 9.07
CA SER A 34 7.26 19.96 8.72
C SER A 34 8.15 21.16 9.05
N GLN A 35 9.37 20.89 9.51
CA GLN A 35 10.38 21.91 9.81
C GLN A 35 11.71 21.52 9.14
N PRO A 36 12.20 22.29 8.14
CA PRO A 36 11.51 23.42 7.49
C PRO A 36 10.26 22.96 6.70
N ALA A 37 9.31 23.87 6.51
CA ALA A 37 8.15 23.60 5.66
C ALA A 37 8.59 23.40 4.19
N PRO A 38 7.98 22.47 3.44
CA PRO A 38 8.34 22.24 2.05
C PRO A 38 7.90 23.41 1.17
N GLU A 39 8.78 23.83 0.25
CA GLU A 39 8.46 24.83 -0.77
C GLU A 39 7.78 24.20 -1.98
N PHE A 40 6.91 24.96 -2.64
CA PHE A 40 6.32 24.53 -3.91
C PHE A 40 7.33 24.65 -5.06
N PRO A 41 7.28 23.76 -6.06
CA PRO A 41 6.49 22.53 -6.09
C PRO A 41 7.14 21.44 -5.22
N PHE A 42 6.32 20.60 -4.57
CA PHE A 42 6.80 19.42 -3.85
C PHE A 42 5.93 18.21 -4.13
N LEU A 43 6.49 17.03 -3.88
CA LEU A 43 5.82 15.75 -4.06
C LEU A 43 5.39 15.19 -2.70
N THR A 44 4.21 14.61 -2.61
CA THR A 44 3.72 13.95 -1.40
C THR A 44 3.42 12.48 -1.67
N LEU A 45 4.06 11.60 -0.91
CA LEU A 45 3.72 10.18 -0.80
C LEU A 45 2.90 9.98 0.47
N LEU A 46 1.57 9.86 0.34
CA LEU A 46 0.69 9.57 1.47
C LEU A 46 0.43 8.06 1.54
N VAL A 47 0.91 7.44 2.62
CA VAL A 47 0.86 6.01 2.91
C VAL A 47 0.24 5.75 4.29
N SER A 48 -1.02 5.34 4.31
CA SER A 48 -1.80 5.07 5.52
C SER A 48 -2.58 3.76 5.40
N GLY A 49 -3.32 3.39 6.45
CA GLY A 49 -4.24 2.25 6.40
C GLY A 49 -5.37 2.39 5.37
N GLY A 50 -5.76 3.61 5.00
CA GLY A 50 -6.83 3.84 4.02
C GLY A 50 -6.37 4.37 2.66
N HIS A 51 -5.12 4.81 2.55
CA HIS A 51 -4.66 5.55 1.37
C HIS A 51 -3.25 5.15 0.94
N THR A 52 -3.06 5.08 -0.37
CA THR A 52 -1.73 5.04 -0.99
C THR A 52 -1.77 5.86 -2.26
N LEU A 53 -1.17 7.06 -2.20
CA LEU A 53 -1.15 8.01 -3.30
C LEU A 53 0.19 8.72 -3.41
N LEU A 54 0.50 9.13 -4.64
CA LEU A 54 1.57 10.03 -4.98
C LEU A 54 0.96 11.28 -5.63
N LEU A 55 1.22 12.44 -5.04
CA LEU A 55 0.57 13.70 -5.40
C LEU A 55 1.59 14.80 -5.57
N LEU A 56 1.49 15.55 -6.66
CA LEU A 56 2.30 16.73 -6.94
C LEU A 56 1.54 17.98 -6.50
N ALA A 57 2.10 18.72 -5.56
CA ALA A 57 1.60 20.02 -5.14
C ALA A 57 2.38 21.13 -5.84
N ARG A 58 1.70 21.95 -6.63
CA ARG A 58 2.30 23.09 -7.35
C ARG A 58 1.99 24.43 -6.69
N SER A 59 0.90 24.49 -5.93
CA SER A 59 0.51 25.61 -5.08
C SER A 59 -0.48 25.13 -4.01
N ARG A 60 -0.93 26.02 -3.13
CA ARG A 60 -1.94 25.71 -2.10
C ARG A 60 -3.29 25.24 -2.65
N SER A 61 -3.59 25.54 -3.91
CA SER A 61 -4.86 25.22 -4.57
C SER A 61 -4.70 24.34 -5.81
N HIS A 62 -3.47 24.00 -6.19
CA HIS A 62 -3.20 23.23 -7.40
C HIS A 62 -2.41 21.98 -7.09
N PHE A 63 -3.11 20.84 -7.20
CA PHE A 63 -2.60 19.51 -6.93
C PHE A 63 -2.88 18.59 -8.11
N THR A 64 -2.00 17.60 -8.32
CA THR A 64 -2.18 16.56 -9.32
C THR A 64 -1.88 15.21 -8.71
N ILE A 65 -2.86 14.30 -8.70
CA ILE A 65 -2.61 12.90 -8.33
C ILE A 65 -1.84 12.25 -9.48
N LEU A 66 -0.60 11.84 -9.20
CA LEU A 66 0.26 11.14 -10.15
C LEU A 66 -0.01 9.64 -10.13
N ALA A 67 -0.20 9.07 -8.93
CA ALA A 67 -0.53 7.66 -8.73
C ALA A 67 -1.49 7.50 -7.55
N THR A 68 -2.35 6.49 -7.63
CA THR A 68 -3.15 6.00 -6.50
C THR A 68 -3.22 4.48 -6.57
N THR A 69 -3.69 3.85 -5.50
CA THR A 69 -4.14 2.45 -5.52
C THR A 69 -5.61 2.36 -5.93
N GLY A 70 -5.95 1.34 -6.72
CA GLY A 70 -7.33 1.01 -7.08
C GLY A 70 -7.86 -0.23 -6.36
N ASP A 71 -7.02 -0.93 -5.60
CA ASP A 71 -7.38 -2.17 -4.90
C ASP A 71 -7.22 -2.02 -3.38
N GLU A 72 -6.00 -2.05 -2.88
CA GLU A 72 -5.65 -2.14 -1.47
C GLU A 72 -4.63 -1.05 -1.12
N SER A 73 -4.72 -0.48 0.07
CA SER A 73 -3.68 0.43 0.57
C SER A 73 -2.47 -0.37 1.06
N VAL A 74 -1.29 0.25 1.05
CA VAL A 74 -0.09 -0.37 1.63
C VAL A 74 -0.28 -0.66 3.13
N GLY A 75 -0.92 0.24 3.88
CA GLY A 75 -1.15 0.01 5.31
C GLY A 75 -2.05 -1.20 5.59
N ASN A 76 -3.16 -1.35 4.85
CA ASN A 76 -4.02 -2.52 5.01
C ASN A 76 -3.37 -3.80 4.46
N ALA A 77 -2.49 -3.69 3.46
CA ALA A 77 -1.69 -4.83 3.01
C ALA A 77 -0.76 -5.33 4.13
N PHE A 78 -0.08 -4.42 4.84
CA PHE A 78 0.70 -4.75 6.03
C PHE A 78 -0.17 -5.39 7.12
N ASP A 79 -1.33 -4.81 7.45
CA ASP A 79 -2.24 -5.37 8.45
C ASP A 79 -2.73 -6.77 8.08
N ARG A 80 -3.05 -7.01 6.81
CA ARG A 80 -3.50 -8.33 6.33
C ARG A 80 -2.40 -9.37 6.36
N VAL A 81 -1.18 -9.01 5.95
CA VAL A 81 -0.06 -9.95 6.01
C VAL A 81 0.33 -10.26 7.45
N ALA A 82 0.24 -9.29 8.37
CA ALA A 82 0.45 -9.53 9.79
C ALA A 82 -0.50 -10.61 10.33
N ARG A 83 -1.79 -10.50 9.97
CA ARG A 83 -2.82 -11.50 10.33
C ARG A 83 -2.61 -12.84 9.65
N LEU A 84 -2.16 -12.85 8.38
CA LEU A 84 -1.85 -14.10 7.67
C LEU A 84 -0.69 -14.86 8.33
N LEU A 85 0.28 -14.15 8.90
CA LEU A 85 1.44 -14.74 9.57
C LEU A 85 1.22 -14.99 11.08
N ASP A 86 0.00 -14.77 11.57
CA ASP A 86 -0.38 -14.90 12.97
C ASP A 86 0.57 -14.12 13.92
N ILE A 87 0.92 -12.90 13.51
CA ILE A 87 1.78 -12.01 14.29
C ILE A 87 0.90 -11.32 15.35
N PRO A 88 1.25 -11.40 16.65
CA PRO A 88 0.49 -10.71 17.69
C PRO A 88 0.64 -9.18 17.59
N TRP A 89 -0.43 -8.45 17.90
CA TRP A 89 -0.41 -6.99 18.04
C TRP A 89 -1.22 -6.57 19.29
N SER A 90 -0.94 -5.37 19.81
CA SER A 90 -1.60 -4.80 20.99
C SER A 90 -2.50 -3.63 20.60
N ASN A 91 -3.22 -3.05 21.57
CA ASN A 91 -4.02 -1.85 21.33
C ASN A 91 -3.17 -0.60 21.05
N GLU A 92 -1.87 -0.64 21.39
CA GLU A 92 -0.95 0.48 21.23
C GLU A 92 -0.36 0.58 19.82
N HIS A 93 -0.37 -0.53 19.07
CA HIS A 93 0.28 -0.63 17.76
C HIS A 93 -0.60 -1.36 16.75
N SER A 94 -0.66 -0.85 15.52
CA SER A 94 -1.37 -1.54 14.45
C SER A 94 -0.72 -2.88 14.10
N ALA A 95 -1.49 -3.78 13.47
CA ALA A 95 -0.97 -5.07 13.01
C ALA A 95 0.19 -4.88 12.01
N GLY A 96 0.12 -3.86 11.16
CA GLY A 96 1.20 -3.49 10.24
C GLY A 96 2.47 -2.99 10.92
N ALA A 97 2.35 -2.22 12.01
CA ALA A 97 3.50 -1.83 12.82
C ALA A 97 4.12 -3.05 13.55
N SER A 98 3.31 -4.01 13.97
CA SER A 98 3.81 -5.30 14.48
C SER A 98 4.53 -6.10 13.41
N LEU A 99 4.04 -6.10 12.16
CA LEU A 99 4.72 -6.78 11.05
C LEU A 99 6.12 -6.23 10.80
N GLU A 100 6.28 -4.91 10.84
CA GLU A 100 7.59 -4.27 10.69
C GLU A 100 8.57 -4.74 11.75
N ARG A 101 8.20 -4.65 13.04
CA ARG A 101 9.07 -5.09 14.14
C ARG A 101 9.40 -6.58 14.06
N PHE A 102 8.47 -7.37 13.55
CA PHE A 102 8.68 -8.79 13.33
C PHE A 102 9.65 -9.04 12.17
N ALA A 103 9.53 -8.28 11.08
CA ALA A 103 10.43 -8.31 9.93
C ALA A 103 11.86 -7.87 10.28
N GLU A 104 12.03 -6.89 11.17
CA GLU A 104 13.35 -6.41 11.64
C GLU A 104 14.17 -7.51 12.34
N GLN A 105 13.50 -8.52 12.89
CA GLN A 105 14.15 -9.65 13.58
C GLN A 105 14.53 -10.79 12.63
N ALA A 106 14.30 -10.64 11.32
CA ALA A 106 14.61 -11.68 10.36
C ALA A 106 16.12 -11.81 10.14
N SER A 107 16.66 -13.02 10.28
CA SER A 107 18.05 -13.34 9.95
C SER A 107 18.33 -13.22 8.44
N SER A 108 17.29 -13.29 7.60
CA SER A 108 17.37 -13.20 6.15
C SER A 108 16.04 -12.74 5.53
N SER A 109 16.11 -12.22 4.31
CA SER A 109 14.94 -11.96 3.44
C SER A 109 15.10 -12.70 2.10
N THR A 110 14.98 -14.03 2.15
CA THR A 110 15.29 -14.92 1.02
C THR A 110 14.12 -15.12 0.08
N VAL A 111 12.89 -14.89 0.53
CA VAL A 111 11.70 -15.07 -0.30
C VAL A 111 11.60 -13.95 -1.32
N SER A 112 11.58 -14.30 -2.60
CA SER A 112 11.41 -13.32 -3.67
C SER A 112 9.93 -13.11 -4.00
N PHE A 113 9.37 -11.98 -3.55
CA PHE A 113 8.08 -11.50 -4.03
C PHE A 113 8.28 -10.43 -5.11
N SER A 114 7.58 -10.56 -6.24
CA SER A 114 7.67 -9.58 -7.33
C SER A 114 7.06 -8.24 -6.92
N ILE A 115 7.71 -7.15 -7.33
CA ILE A 115 7.16 -5.80 -7.20
C ILE A 115 5.93 -5.70 -8.13
N PRO A 116 4.73 -5.35 -7.62
CA PRO A 116 3.54 -5.31 -8.46
C PRO A 116 3.55 -4.08 -9.40
N SER A 117 2.92 -4.23 -10.58
CA SER A 117 2.77 -3.17 -11.58
C SER A 117 4.09 -2.47 -11.98
N PRO A 118 5.15 -3.20 -12.36
CA PRO A 118 6.42 -2.60 -12.72
C PRO A 118 6.26 -1.61 -13.89
N ALA A 119 7.01 -0.50 -13.86
CA ALA A 119 7.03 0.57 -14.86
C ALA A 119 5.73 1.35 -15.08
N LYS A 120 4.64 1.04 -14.35
CA LYS A 120 3.38 1.79 -14.39
C LYS A 120 3.27 2.73 -13.19
N LEU A 121 2.65 3.89 -13.35
CA LEU A 121 2.45 4.88 -12.28
C LEU A 121 1.13 4.62 -11.54
N VAL A 122 0.99 3.42 -11.00
CA VAL A 122 -0.19 2.95 -10.23
C VAL A 122 0.28 2.05 -9.10
N PHE A 123 -0.36 2.14 -7.94
CA PHE A 123 -0.09 1.24 -6.82
C PHE A 123 -1.04 0.04 -6.88
N SER A 124 -0.57 -1.11 -6.42
CA SER A 124 -1.43 -2.30 -6.24
C SER A 124 -0.77 -3.29 -5.29
N TYR A 125 -1.52 -3.74 -4.28
CA TYR A 125 -1.01 -4.65 -3.25
C TYR A 125 -1.80 -5.95 -3.12
N SER A 126 -2.98 -6.08 -3.74
CA SER A 126 -3.79 -7.30 -3.67
C SER A 126 -3.05 -8.53 -4.22
N GLY A 127 -2.31 -8.36 -5.32
CA GLY A 127 -1.46 -9.41 -5.90
C GLY A 127 -0.32 -9.82 -4.98
N LEU A 128 0.29 -8.88 -4.26
CA LEU A 128 1.37 -9.16 -3.31
C LEU A 128 0.87 -9.94 -2.09
N ILE A 129 -0.29 -9.56 -1.54
CA ILE A 129 -0.96 -10.31 -0.46
C ILE A 129 -1.29 -11.74 -0.93
N SER A 130 -1.77 -11.87 -2.16
CA SER A 130 -2.09 -13.16 -2.76
C SER A 130 -0.84 -14.02 -2.94
N ALA A 131 0.29 -13.42 -3.35
CA ALA A 131 1.57 -14.11 -3.46
C ALA A 131 2.06 -14.64 -2.11
N VAL A 132 1.95 -13.85 -1.03
CA VAL A 132 2.26 -14.30 0.34
C VAL A 132 1.37 -15.47 0.74
N ARG A 133 0.05 -15.35 0.56
CA ARG A 133 -0.92 -16.41 0.85
C ARG A 133 -0.59 -17.71 0.10
N SER A 134 -0.32 -17.61 -1.21
CA SER A 134 0.06 -18.76 -2.03
C SER A 134 1.38 -19.37 -1.59
N HIS A 135 2.35 -18.55 -1.17
CA HIS A 135 3.63 -19.02 -0.66
C HIS A 135 3.50 -19.80 0.66
N ILE A 136 2.61 -19.38 1.55
CA ILE A 136 2.26 -20.12 2.77
C ILE A 136 1.58 -21.45 2.41
N LEU A 137 0.54 -21.42 1.57
CA LEU A 137 -0.20 -22.64 1.19
C LEU A 137 0.66 -23.71 0.52
N LYS A 138 1.65 -23.31 -0.28
CA LYS A 138 2.61 -24.24 -0.91
C LYS A 138 3.47 -25.01 0.10
N ARG A 139 3.61 -24.51 1.34
CA ARG A 139 4.28 -25.20 2.44
C ARG A 139 3.35 -26.12 3.24
N SER A 140 2.04 -26.05 3.02
CA SER A 140 1.10 -26.89 3.76
C SER A 140 1.33 -28.38 3.43
N ASP A 141 1.29 -29.24 4.45
CA ASP A 141 1.38 -30.69 4.23
C ASP A 141 0.17 -31.15 3.37
N PRO A 142 0.41 -31.79 2.22
CA PRO A 142 -0.65 -32.36 1.39
C PRO A 142 -1.56 -33.32 2.16
N LYS A 143 -1.03 -34.01 3.18
CA LYS A 143 -1.77 -34.95 4.03
C LYS A 143 -2.49 -34.28 5.21
N MET A 144 -2.33 -32.96 5.39
CA MET A 144 -2.99 -32.25 6.49
C MET A 144 -4.50 -32.39 6.39
N VAL A 145 -5.10 -33.00 7.41
CA VAL A 145 -6.55 -33.09 7.56
C VAL A 145 -7.05 -31.77 8.13
N VAL A 146 -7.76 -31.00 7.32
CA VAL A 146 -8.37 -29.73 7.75
C VAL A 146 -9.85 -30.00 7.96
N LYS A 147 -10.31 -29.85 9.20
CA LYS A 147 -11.73 -29.91 9.53
C LYS A 147 -12.33 -28.52 9.35
N LEU A 148 -13.55 -28.46 8.82
CA LEU A 148 -14.28 -27.20 8.80
C LEU A 148 -14.56 -26.79 10.26
N PRO A 149 -14.30 -25.53 10.65
CA PRO A 149 -14.78 -25.03 11.94
C PRO A 149 -16.31 -25.11 11.99
N ASP A 150 -16.87 -25.38 13.17
CA ASP A 150 -18.31 -25.26 13.38
C ASP A 150 -18.73 -23.82 13.13
N LEU A 151 -19.40 -23.58 12.01
CA LEU A 151 -19.89 -22.25 11.66
C LEU A 151 -20.96 -21.85 12.69
N PRO A 152 -20.84 -20.67 13.33
CA PRO A 152 -21.88 -20.22 14.26
C PRO A 152 -23.21 -20.14 13.50
N PRO A 153 -24.32 -20.63 14.10
CA PRO A 153 -25.62 -20.64 13.44
C PRO A 153 -26.02 -19.21 13.08
N ASN A 154 -26.08 -18.96 11.77
CA ASN A 154 -26.60 -17.76 11.11
C ASN A 154 -26.25 -16.43 11.83
N SER A 155 -24.96 -16.14 12.00
CA SER A 155 -24.53 -14.78 12.33
C SER A 155 -25.01 -13.82 11.24
N SER A 156 -25.55 -12.67 11.62
CA SER A 156 -26.21 -11.64 10.80
C SER A 156 -25.30 -10.95 9.75
N MET A 157 -24.45 -11.71 9.06
CA MET A 157 -23.52 -11.24 8.06
C MET A 157 -24.23 -11.08 6.72
N LYS A 158 -24.09 -9.91 6.09
CA LYS A 158 -24.64 -9.62 4.76
C LYS A 158 -24.14 -10.61 3.69
N HIS A 159 -22.94 -11.18 3.86
CA HIS A 159 -22.36 -12.20 2.98
C HIS A 159 -21.55 -13.22 3.80
N PRO A 160 -22.12 -14.38 4.15
CA PRO A 160 -21.37 -15.41 4.86
C PRO A 160 -20.26 -16.00 3.97
N PRO A 161 -19.08 -16.36 4.53
CA PRO A 161 -18.03 -17.01 3.77
C PRO A 161 -18.47 -18.42 3.35
N THR A 162 -18.08 -18.85 2.14
CA THR A 162 -18.39 -20.20 1.66
C THR A 162 -17.58 -21.24 2.43
N PRO A 163 -18.07 -22.49 2.57
CA PRO A 163 -17.32 -23.57 3.19
C PRO A 163 -15.90 -23.73 2.63
N GLU A 164 -15.75 -23.63 1.31
CA GLU A 164 -14.44 -23.70 0.65
C GLU A 164 -13.47 -22.59 1.11
N ARG A 165 -13.97 -21.36 1.30
CA ARG A 165 -13.15 -20.25 1.77
C ARG A 165 -12.67 -20.46 3.20
N GLU A 166 -13.54 -20.98 4.07
CA GLU A 166 -13.19 -21.31 5.45
C GLU A 166 -12.20 -22.47 5.53
N LEU A 167 -12.35 -23.50 4.68
CA LEU A 167 -11.38 -24.59 4.60
C LEU A 167 -9.98 -24.07 4.23
N VAL A 168 -9.88 -23.16 3.27
CA VAL A 168 -8.59 -22.56 2.89
C VAL A 168 -8.04 -21.66 4.00
N ARG A 169 -8.91 -20.93 4.71
CA ARG A 169 -8.53 -20.10 5.86
C ARG A 169 -7.96 -20.94 7.00
N GLU A 170 -8.62 -22.04 7.33
CA GLU A 170 -8.16 -22.94 8.40
C GLU A 170 -6.87 -23.66 7.98
N ARG A 171 -6.77 -24.07 6.71
CA ARG A 171 -5.51 -24.60 6.15
C ARG A 171 -4.36 -23.61 6.30
N LEU A 172 -4.57 -22.33 5.97
CA LEU A 172 -3.57 -21.27 6.16
C LEU A 172 -3.15 -21.17 7.63
N ARG A 173 -4.11 -21.07 8.54
CA ARG A 173 -3.87 -20.95 9.98
C ARG A 173 -3.03 -22.11 10.51
N LEU A 174 -3.42 -23.34 10.22
CA LEU A 174 -2.70 -24.54 10.65
C LEU A 174 -1.29 -24.61 10.06
N THR A 175 -1.12 -24.20 8.81
CA THR A 175 0.21 -24.15 8.18
C THR A 175 1.11 -23.16 8.88
N VAL A 176 0.62 -21.95 9.18
CA VAL A 176 1.37 -20.89 9.87
C VAL A 176 1.72 -21.30 11.29
N ALA A 177 0.82 -22.00 11.99
CA ALA A 177 1.07 -22.51 13.33
C ALA A 177 2.20 -23.55 13.40
N GLN A 178 2.48 -24.25 12.30
CA GLN A 178 3.58 -25.23 12.20
C GLN A 178 4.91 -24.60 11.75
N MET A 179 4.89 -23.36 11.24
CA MET A 179 6.10 -22.68 10.79
C MET A 179 6.94 -22.16 11.96
N SER A 180 8.26 -22.24 11.82
CA SER A 180 9.18 -21.61 12.76
C SER A 180 9.00 -20.08 12.78
N LEU A 181 9.48 -19.44 13.86
CA LEU A 181 9.49 -17.97 13.92
C LEU A 181 10.32 -17.37 12.79
N ASP A 182 11.48 -17.95 12.48
CA ASP A 182 12.40 -17.40 11.50
C ASP A 182 11.85 -17.48 10.07
N GLU A 183 11.14 -18.56 9.71
CA GLU A 183 10.45 -18.65 8.42
C GLU A 183 9.36 -17.58 8.27
N ARG A 184 8.59 -17.34 9.34
CA ARG A 184 7.56 -16.30 9.35
C ARG A 184 8.19 -14.91 9.23
N ARG A 185 9.30 -14.67 9.95
CA ARG A 185 10.04 -13.41 9.91
C ARG A 185 10.64 -13.16 8.52
N ASP A 186 11.20 -14.17 7.87
CA ASP A 186 11.71 -14.06 6.49
C ASP A 186 10.58 -13.65 5.53
N ILE A 187 9.41 -14.28 5.63
CA ILE A 187 8.25 -13.91 4.79
C ILE A 187 7.81 -12.47 5.07
N ALA A 188 7.75 -12.05 6.32
CA ALA A 188 7.41 -10.67 6.69
C ALA A 188 8.42 -9.66 6.12
N ALA A 189 9.72 -9.91 6.28
CA ALA A 189 10.79 -9.07 5.77
C ALA A 189 10.79 -9.00 4.24
N SER A 190 10.59 -10.14 3.59
CA SER A 190 10.49 -10.26 2.13
C SER A 190 9.26 -9.54 1.57
N PHE A 191 8.10 -9.63 2.25
CA PHE A 191 6.91 -8.87 1.92
C PHE A 191 7.16 -7.36 2.07
N GLN A 192 7.72 -6.92 3.20
CA GLN A 192 8.04 -5.52 3.47
C GLN A 192 8.94 -4.94 2.39
N LYS A 193 10.00 -5.68 2.02
CA LYS A 193 10.92 -5.32 0.94
C LYS A 193 10.20 -5.11 -0.40
N ALA A 194 9.31 -6.02 -0.78
CA ALA A 194 8.57 -5.90 -2.05
C ALA A 194 7.53 -4.76 -2.01
N ALA A 195 6.81 -4.59 -0.91
CA ALA A 195 5.82 -3.53 -0.74
C ALA A 195 6.46 -2.14 -0.78
N ILE A 196 7.55 -1.94 -0.03
CA ILE A 196 8.30 -0.68 0.00
C ILE A 196 9.06 -0.46 -1.32
N GLY A 197 9.56 -1.52 -1.94
CA GLY A 197 10.14 -1.46 -3.28
C GLY A 197 9.16 -0.90 -4.32
N GLN A 198 7.86 -1.22 -4.21
CA GLN A 198 6.83 -0.59 -5.05
C GLN A 198 6.75 0.92 -4.80
N LEU A 199 6.73 1.36 -3.53
CA LEU A 199 6.71 2.78 -3.17
C LEU A 199 7.89 3.54 -3.78
N GLU A 200 9.11 3.01 -3.64
CA GLU A 200 10.31 3.59 -4.24
C GLU A 200 10.22 3.69 -5.77
N GLU A 201 9.76 2.62 -6.43
CA GLU A 201 9.66 2.60 -7.88
C GLU A 201 8.65 3.64 -8.39
N LYS A 202 7.48 3.73 -7.76
CA LYS A 202 6.46 4.73 -8.14
C LYS A 202 6.90 6.14 -7.81
N LEU A 203 7.65 6.34 -6.73
CA LEU A 203 8.25 7.64 -6.42
C LEU A 203 9.24 8.05 -7.52
N LYS A 204 10.14 7.16 -7.95
CA LYS A 204 11.08 7.39 -9.07
C LYS A 204 10.35 7.68 -10.38
N LEU A 205 9.29 6.93 -10.70
CA LEU A 205 8.47 7.17 -11.90
C LEU A 205 7.71 8.50 -11.81
N GLY A 206 7.20 8.86 -10.63
CA GLY A 206 6.52 10.13 -10.38
C GLY A 206 7.45 11.32 -10.57
N LEU A 207 8.67 11.25 -10.05
CA LEU A 207 9.69 12.29 -10.28
C LEU A 207 10.00 12.45 -11.78
N LYS A 208 10.18 11.34 -12.51
CA LYS A 208 10.34 11.38 -13.97
C LYS A 208 9.14 12.02 -14.66
N GLN A 209 7.92 11.71 -14.20
CA GLN A 209 6.70 12.33 -14.72
C GLN A 209 6.65 13.83 -14.44
N CYS A 210 7.06 14.30 -13.26
CA CYS A 210 7.17 15.72 -12.95
C CYS A 210 8.11 16.43 -13.93
N VAL A 211 9.30 15.87 -14.16
CA VAL A 211 10.29 16.44 -15.11
C VAL A 211 9.70 16.53 -16.51
N ARG A 212 8.97 15.50 -16.98
CA ARG A 212 8.27 15.53 -18.28
C ARG A 212 7.19 16.61 -18.36
N LEU A 213 6.58 16.98 -17.23
CA LEU A 213 5.60 18.06 -17.12
C LEU A 213 6.26 19.44 -16.97
N GLY A 214 7.60 19.54 -17.04
CA GLY A 214 8.35 20.78 -16.82
C GLY A 214 8.35 21.24 -15.36
N VAL A 215 8.16 20.32 -14.41
CA VAL A 215 8.11 20.60 -12.97
C VAL A 215 9.25 19.85 -12.28
N ASN A 216 10.05 20.53 -11.47
CA ASN A 216 11.08 19.92 -10.65
C ASN A 216 10.73 20.08 -9.16
N PRO A 217 10.18 19.05 -8.49
CA PRO A 217 9.83 19.15 -7.08
C PRO A 217 11.07 19.39 -6.22
N GLY A 218 11.07 20.43 -5.38
CA GLY A 218 12.19 20.76 -4.49
C GLY A 218 12.31 19.84 -3.28
N SER A 219 11.23 19.13 -2.93
CA SER A 219 11.20 18.20 -1.81
C SER A 219 10.21 17.06 -2.02
N ILE A 220 10.40 15.99 -1.24
CA ILE A 220 9.49 14.85 -1.13
C ILE A 220 9.01 14.78 0.31
N VAL A 221 7.71 14.82 0.50
CA VAL A 221 7.03 14.68 1.77
C VAL A 221 6.47 13.26 1.84
N VAL A 222 6.78 12.52 2.90
CA VAL A 222 6.16 11.21 3.17
C VAL A 222 5.26 11.35 4.39
N SER A 223 3.99 11.00 4.27
CA SER A 223 2.99 11.18 5.34
C SER A 223 2.08 9.97 5.51
N GLY A 224 1.39 9.91 6.65
CA GLY A 224 0.52 8.80 7.04
C GLY A 224 1.17 7.79 7.98
N GLY A 225 0.40 6.86 8.54
CA GLY A 225 0.88 5.94 9.57
C GLY A 225 2.02 5.03 9.12
N VAL A 226 2.07 4.66 7.84
CA VAL A 226 3.16 3.83 7.29
C VAL A 226 4.44 4.65 7.07
N ALA A 227 4.36 5.98 7.03
CA ALA A 227 5.55 6.84 6.96
C ALA A 227 6.44 6.72 8.21
N SER A 228 5.90 6.23 9.33
CA SER A 228 6.67 5.95 10.55
C SER A 228 7.53 4.69 10.44
N ASN A 229 7.37 3.88 9.40
CA ASN A 229 8.12 2.65 9.19
C ASN A 229 9.62 2.95 8.99
N SER A 230 10.46 2.42 9.87
CA SER A 230 11.91 2.59 9.91
C SER A 230 12.57 2.13 8.61
N TYR A 231 12.11 0.98 8.08
CA TYR A 231 12.63 0.44 6.84
C TYR A 231 12.37 1.39 5.69
N LEU A 232 11.12 1.87 5.50
CA LEU A 232 10.75 2.85 4.48
C LEU A 232 11.60 4.13 4.58
N ARG A 233 11.82 4.63 5.80
CA ARG A 233 12.60 5.86 6.04
C ARG A 233 14.08 5.72 5.73
N SER A 234 14.60 4.49 5.69
CA SER A 234 16.01 4.20 5.37
C SER A 234 16.30 4.05 3.87
N ARG A 235 15.29 4.16 3.00
CA ARG A 235 15.39 3.88 1.56
C ARG A 235 15.61 5.12 0.70
#